data_AF-A0A6V7KK34-F1
#
_entry.id   AF-A0A6V7KK34-F1
#
_cell.length_a   1.000
_cell.length_b   1.000
_cell.length_c   1.000
_cell.angle_alpha   90.00
_cell.angle_beta   90.00
_cell.angle_gamma   90.00
#
_symmetry.space_group_name_H-M   'P 1'
#
loop_
_entity.id
_entity.type
_entity.pdbx_description
1 polymer ?
#
loop_
_entity_poly.entity_id
_entity_poly.type
_entity_poly.pdbx_seq_one_letter_code
_entity_poly.pdbx_strand_id
1 'polypeptide(L)' 'VGSSSIENYGDTPFLIYPNGDILYVARSQFNIVCDLDLRLWPFDTQKCDLEVGSWAYSGEQIKLRFYAHGAAD' A
#
# COMPACT_ATOMS: atom_id res chain seq x y z
N VAL A 1 10.24 -17.17 -13.97
CA VAL A 1 11.53 -16.69 -13.40
C VAL A 1 11.33 -15.23 -13.07
N GLY A 2 11.41 -14.90 -11.78
CA GLY A 2 10.82 -13.71 -11.17
C GLY A 2 11.41 -12.39 -11.66
N SER A 3 10.54 -11.43 -11.92
CA SER A 3 10.89 -10.01 -11.99
C SER A 3 11.22 -9.54 -10.57
N SER A 4 12.50 -9.58 -10.20
CA SER A 4 13.00 -8.81 -9.07
C SER A 4 12.99 -7.33 -9.44
N SER A 5 11.83 -6.68 -9.33
CA SER A 5 11.78 -5.22 -9.18
C SER A 5 12.30 -4.93 -7.78
N ILE A 6 13.60 -4.64 -7.68
CA ILE A 6 14.24 -4.08 -6.49
C ILE A 6 13.35 -2.93 -6.00
N GLU A 7 12.83 -3.06 -4.78
CA GLU A 7 11.89 -2.11 -4.23
C GLU A 7 12.60 -0.79 -3.94
N ASN A 8 12.19 0.29 -4.63
CA ASN A 8 12.78 1.64 -4.49
C ASN A 8 12.43 2.33 -3.15
N TYR A 9 12.12 1.58 -2.08
CA TYR A 9 11.78 2.15 -0.78
C TYR A 9 12.97 2.93 -0.18
N GLY A 10 14.22 2.59 -0.52
CA GLY A 10 15.40 3.26 0.03
C GLY A 10 15.73 4.65 -0.54
N ASP A 11 15.34 4.94 -1.79
CA ASP A 11 15.85 6.11 -2.53
C ASP A 11 14.86 7.28 -2.60
N THR A 12 13.69 7.14 -1.97
CA THR A 12 12.66 8.19 -1.95
C THR A 12 12.97 9.20 -0.84
N PRO A 13 13.09 10.51 -1.13
CA PRO A 13 13.35 11.51 -0.11
C PRO A 13 12.14 11.68 0.83
N PHE A 14 12.43 12.05 2.07
CA PHE A 14 11.45 12.41 3.08
C PHE A 14 11.19 13.92 3.07
N LEU A 15 9.93 14.33 3.23
CA LEU A 15 9.58 15.71 3.54
C LEU A 15 9.37 15.84 5.05
N ILE A 16 10.12 16.73 5.68
CA ILE A 16 10.08 16.96 7.14
C ILE A 16 9.46 18.34 7.38
N TYR A 17 8.41 18.39 8.19
CA TYR A 17 7.73 19.63 8.58
C TYR A 17 8.32 20.21 9.88
N PRO A 18 8.20 21.53 10.14
CA PRO A 18 8.74 22.14 11.35
C PRO A 18 8.19 21.60 12.68
N ASN A 19 7.00 21.00 12.67
CA ASN A 19 6.38 20.35 13.83
C ASN A 19 6.90 18.92 14.09
N GLY A 20 7.78 18.40 13.22
CA GLY A 20 8.34 17.06 13.32
C GLY A 20 7.62 16.00 12.50
N ASP A 21 6.53 16.35 11.81
CA ASP A 21 5.84 15.39 10.95
C ASP A 21 6.67 15.05 9.72
N ILE A 22 6.52 13.81 9.25
CA ILE A 22 7.26 13.27 8.12
C ILE A 22 6.27 12.76 7.08
N LEU A 23 6.38 13.27 5.85
CA LEU A 23 5.69 12.74 4.69
C LEU A 23 6.68 11.94 3.84
N TYR A 24 6.33 10.67 3.61
CA TYR A 24 7.08 9.74 2.78
C TYR A 24 6.16 9.14 1.70
N VAL A 25 6.48 9.40 0.43
CA VAL A 25 5.65 8.99 -0.71
C VAL A 25 6.50 8.22 -1.70
N ALA A 26 6.72 6.94 -1.43
CA ALA A 26 7.43 6.05 -2.33
C ALA A 26 6.57 5.62 -3.52
N ARG A 27 7.19 5.52 -4.69
CA ARG A 27 6.57 4.86 -5.84
C ARG A 27 6.67 3.35 -5.65
N SER A 28 5.52 2.69 -5.56
CA SER A 28 5.43 1.23 -5.43
C SER A 28 4.55 0.61 -6.50
N GLN A 29 4.94 -0.59 -6.94
CA GLN A 29 4.12 -1.46 -7.78
C GLN A 29 3.91 -2.78 -7.05
N PHE A 30 2.65 -3.14 -6.82
CA PHE A 30 2.28 -4.39 -6.15
C PHE A 30 1.62 -5.33 -7.15
N ASN A 31 2.09 -6.57 -7.19
CA ASN A 31 1.40 -7.64 -7.89
C ASN A 31 0.59 -8.42 -6.86
N ILE A 32 -0.73 -8.33 -6.95
CA ILE A 32 -1.65 -9.04 -6.07
C ILE A 32 -2.16 -10.32 -6.74
N VAL A 33 -2.31 -11.37 -5.96
CA VAL A 33 -3.00 -12.60 -6.39
C VAL A 33 -4.44 -12.49 -5.92
N CYS A 34 -5.41 -12.70 -6.82
CA CYS A 34 -6.83 -12.75 -6.48
C CYS A 34 -7.54 -13.91 -7.19
N ASP A 35 -8.60 -14.39 -6.56
CA ASP A 35 -9.46 -15.45 -7.09
C ASP A 35 -10.45 -14.87 -8.09
N LEU A 36 -10.46 -15.43 -9.31
CA LEU A 36 -11.31 -14.98 -10.40
C LEU A 36 -12.63 -15.75 -10.45
N ASP A 37 -13.72 -15.04 -10.67
CA ASP A 37 -15.04 -15.63 -10.93
C ASP A 37 -15.38 -15.52 -12.42
N LEU A 38 -15.31 -16.64 -13.13
CA LEU A 38 -15.48 -16.71 -14.59
C LEU A 38 -16.87 -17.21 -15.02
N ARG A 39 -17.86 -17.24 -14.13
CA ARG A 39 -19.20 -17.79 -14.41
C ARG A 39 -19.95 -17.07 -15.54
N LEU A 40 -19.65 -15.79 -15.78
CA LEU A 40 -20.31 -14.92 -16.75
C LEU A 40 -19.39 -14.40 -17.85
N TRP A 41 -18.24 -15.06 -18.07
CA TRP A 41 -17.28 -14.63 -19.08
C TRP A 41 -17.94 -14.43 -20.47
N PRO A 42 -17.68 -13.33 -21.21
CA PRO A 42 -16.71 -12.25 -20.95
C PRO A 42 -17.27 -11.03 -20.19
N PHE A 43 -18.48 -11.13 -19.62
CA PHE A 43 -19.17 -10.04 -18.92
C PHE A 43 -19.17 -10.20 -17.40
N ASP A 44 -18.16 -10.88 -16.86
CA ASP A 44 -18.00 -11.07 -15.43
C ASP A 44 -17.48 -9.80 -14.72
N THR A 45 -17.48 -9.83 -13.39
CA THR A 45 -16.93 -8.75 -12.55
C THR A 45 -15.96 -9.37 -11.57
N GLN A 46 -14.75 -8.82 -11.51
CA GLN A 46 -13.68 -9.33 -10.64
C GLN A 46 -13.53 -8.42 -9.43
N LYS A 47 -13.50 -9.03 -8.24
CA LYS A 47 -13.20 -8.35 -6.98
C LYS A 47 -11.87 -8.87 -6.43
N CYS A 48 -10.88 -7.99 -6.32
CA CYS A 48 -9.56 -8.31 -5.79
C CYS A 48 -9.27 -7.42 -4.59
N ASP A 49 -9.03 -8.04 -3.44
CA ASP A 49 -8.75 -7.36 -2.19
C ASP A 49 -7.22 -7.25 -1.98
N LEU A 50 -6.75 -6.06 -1.61
CA LEU A 50 -5.36 -5.80 -1.24
C LEU A 50 -5.30 -5.48 0.26
N GLU A 51 -4.55 -6.29 1.01
CA GLU A 51 -4.31 -6.06 2.43
C GLU A 51 -2.94 -5.40 2.62
N VAL A 52 -2.93 -4.25 3.30
CA VAL A 52 -1.70 -3.51 3.65
C VAL A 52 -1.58 -3.47 5.15
N GLY A 53 -0.41 -3.89 5.67
CA GLY A 53 -0.17 -3.99 7.10
C GLY A 53 1.30 -3.87 7.46
N SER A 54 1.57 -3.64 8.74
CA SER A 54 2.92 -3.76 9.27
C SER A 54 3.32 -5.23 9.27
N TRP A 55 4.53 -5.52 8.80
CA TRP A 55 5.07 -6.88 8.81
C TRP A 55 5.56 -7.31 10.20
N ALA A 56 6.29 -6.43 10.89
CA ALA A 56 7.02 -6.78 12.11
C ALA A 56 6.37 -6.29 13.40
N TYR A 57 5.38 -5.39 13.34
CA TYR A 57 4.83 -4.72 14.50
C TYR A 57 3.33 -4.93 14.64
N SER A 58 2.86 -5.07 15.88
CA SER A 58 1.44 -5.20 16.19
C SER A 58 0.72 -3.85 16.15
N GLY A 59 -0.62 -3.89 16.18
CA GLY A 59 -1.48 -2.70 16.26
C GLY A 59 -1.32 -1.87 17.55
N GLU A 60 -0.73 -2.45 18.60
CA GLU A 60 -0.40 -1.72 19.83
C GLU A 60 0.85 -0.86 19.66
N GLN A 61 1.75 -1.25 18.75
CA GLN A 61 3.00 -0.56 18.46
C GLN A 61 2.86 0.42 17.29
N ILE A 62 2.14 0.02 16.23
CA ILE A 62 1.90 0.85 15.04
C ILE A 62 0.41 0.87 14.71
N LYS A 63 -0.18 2.07 14.68
CA LYS A 63 -1.56 2.28 14.25
C LYS A 63 -1.60 2.83 12.84
N LEU A 64 -2.03 2.01 11.89
CA LEU A 64 -2.26 2.43 10.51
C LEU A 64 -3.64 3.09 10.36
N ARG A 65 -3.68 4.14 9.55
CA ARG A 65 -4.89 4.90 9.21
C ARG A 65 -4.84 5.26 7.73
N PHE A 66 -6.00 5.29 7.09
CA PHE A 66 -6.09 5.86 5.75
C PHE A 66 -5.82 7.37 5.84
N TYR A 67 -4.91 7.85 4.99
CA TYR A 67 -4.69 9.27 4.84
C TYR A 67 -5.88 9.89 4.09
N ALA A 68 -6.71 10.64 4.79
CA ALA A 68 -7.80 11.38 4.17
C ALA A 68 -7.32 12.81 3.89
N HIS A 69 -7.39 13.23 2.62
CA HIS A 69 -7.06 14.60 2.25
C HIS A 69 -8.09 15.55 2.87
N GLY A 70 -7.67 16.33 3.88
CA GLY A 70 -8.51 17.31 4.58
C GLY A 70 -9.05 16.90 5.95
N ALA A 71 -8.67 15.74 6.48
CA ALA A 71 -8.86 15.44 7.90
C ALA A 71 -7.58 15.82 8.66
N ALA A 72 -7.64 16.93 9.42
CA ALA A 72 -6.68 17.18 10.49
C ALA A 72 -6.91 16.15 11.60
N ASP A 73 -5.82 15.65 12.17
CA ASP A 73 -5.81 14.86 13.39
C ASP A 73 -6.18 15.70 14.63
#